data_AF-A0A1V1NSG3-F1
#
_entry.id   AF-A0A1V1NSG3-F1
#
_cell.length_a   1.000
_cell.length_b   1.000
_cell.length_c   1.000
_cell.angle_alpha   90.00
_cell.angle_beta   90.00
_cell.angle_gamma   90.00
#
_symmetry.space_group_name_H-M   'P 1'
#
loop_
_entity.id
_entity.type
_entity.pdbx_description
1 polymer ?
#
loop_
_entity_poly.entity_id
_entity_poly.type
_entity_poly.pdbx_seq_one_letter_code
_entity_poly.pdbx_strand_id
1 'polypeptide(L)'
;MPIVRLQDRNLNQLVSEVKCSDIHPINNFVLENHLEDAAFGGISGINKLRKSPYKGKISQEVLDRARLNAKNIGILGEELVNIYLETILDESISDYSWISKTNAISPYDFTIIEKDETLVNIDVKATKNCFENCIHVSFNELLCMLHEQERYDLYRIYE
;
A
#
# COMPACT_ATOMS: atom_id res chain seq x y z
N MET A 1 -6.54 13.10 -35.17
CA MET A 1 -6.86 12.72 -33.77
C MET A 1 -5.55 12.51 -33.03
N PRO A 2 -5.30 13.20 -31.91
CA PRO A 2 -4.12 12.92 -31.10
C PRO A 2 -4.26 11.51 -30.49
N ILE A 3 -3.23 10.69 -30.63
CA ILE A 3 -3.15 9.39 -29.98
C ILE A 3 -2.79 9.67 -28.52
N VAL A 4 -3.74 9.53 -27.61
CA VAL A 4 -3.48 9.56 -26.17
C VAL A 4 -2.83 8.24 -25.80
N ARG A 5 -1.56 8.26 -25.38
CA ARG A 5 -0.92 7.10 -24.76
C ARG A 5 -1.44 6.99 -23.33
N LEU A 6 -2.28 6.00 -23.08
CA LEU A 6 -2.76 5.67 -21.75
C LEU A 6 -1.64 4.94 -20.99
N GLN A 7 -1.18 5.53 -19.89
CA GLN A 7 -0.42 4.85 -18.84
C GLN A 7 -1.41 4.42 -17.75
N ASP A 8 -1.13 3.36 -16.99
CA ASP A 8 -2.06 2.78 -16.01
C ASP A 8 -2.57 3.82 -14.98
N ARG A 9 -1.72 4.77 -14.58
CA ARG A 9 -2.08 5.92 -13.73
C ARG A 9 -3.23 6.77 -14.27
N ASN A 10 -3.28 6.99 -15.58
CA ASN A 10 -4.33 7.80 -16.20
C ASN A 10 -5.66 7.04 -16.23
N LEU A 11 -5.61 5.71 -16.20
CA LEU A 11 -6.79 4.87 -16.40
C LEU A 11 -7.69 4.86 -15.16
N ASN A 12 -7.12 4.69 -13.96
CA ASN A 12 -7.89 4.76 -12.70
C ASN A 12 -8.58 6.12 -12.51
N GLN A 13 -7.87 7.21 -12.80
CA GLN A 13 -8.40 8.56 -12.72
C GLN A 13 -9.48 8.79 -13.79
N LEU A 14 -9.24 8.38 -15.04
CA LEU A 14 -10.26 8.46 -16.10
C LEU A 14 -11.52 7.67 -15.75
N VAL A 15 -11.38 6.46 -15.22
CA VAL A 15 -12.53 5.62 -14.82
C VAL A 15 -13.35 6.31 -13.74
N SER A 16 -12.70 6.92 -12.73
CA SER A 16 -13.41 7.61 -11.64
C SER A 16 -14.10 8.89 -12.11
N GLU A 17 -13.52 9.62 -13.06
CA GLU A 17 -14.07 10.86 -13.61
C GLU A 17 -15.28 10.63 -14.53
N VAL A 18 -15.32 9.51 -15.26
CA VAL A 18 -16.38 9.22 -16.24
C VAL A 18 -17.74 8.93 -15.56
N LYS A 19 -17.78 8.71 -14.23
CA LYS A 19 -19.01 8.47 -13.44
C LYS A 19 -19.95 7.43 -14.10
N CYS A 20 -19.36 6.34 -14.60
CA CYS A 20 -20.13 5.23 -15.15
C CYS A 20 -20.84 4.43 -14.04
N SER A 21 -21.88 3.67 -14.42
CA SER A 21 -22.49 2.71 -13.51
C SER A 21 -21.49 1.62 -13.09
N ASP A 22 -21.68 1.03 -11.91
CA ASP A 22 -20.83 -0.05 -11.37
C ASP A 22 -20.71 -1.26 -12.32
N ILE A 23 -21.70 -1.44 -13.21
CA ILE A 23 -21.84 -2.54 -14.18
C ILE A 23 -21.08 -2.24 -15.50
N HIS A 24 -20.49 -1.04 -15.64
CA HIS A 24 -19.86 -0.64 -16.88
C HIS A 24 -18.54 -1.41 -17.11
N PRO A 25 -18.26 -1.93 -18.33
CA PRO A 25 -17.05 -2.71 -18.61
C PRO A 25 -15.73 -1.98 -18.33
N ILE A 26 -15.75 -0.64 -18.29
CA ILE A 26 -14.58 0.18 -17.94
C ILE A 26 -14.06 -0.13 -16.52
N ASN A 27 -14.92 -0.61 -15.61
CA ASN A 27 -14.54 -0.96 -14.25
C ASN A 27 -13.68 -2.23 -14.18
N ASN A 28 -13.61 -3.02 -15.27
CA ASN A 28 -12.69 -4.16 -15.35
C ASN A 28 -11.23 -3.73 -15.38
N PHE A 29 -10.95 -2.49 -15.82
CA PHE A 29 -9.59 -1.96 -15.89
C PHE A 29 -9.02 -1.54 -14.53
N VAL A 30 -9.87 -1.43 -13.50
CA VAL A 30 -9.46 -1.06 -12.13
C VAL A 30 -9.64 -2.21 -11.13
N LEU A 31 -9.91 -3.42 -11.65
CA LEU A 31 -10.26 -4.61 -10.87
C LEU A 31 -9.14 -5.02 -9.90
N GLU A 32 -7.88 -4.83 -10.29
CA GLU A 32 -6.71 -5.22 -9.48
C GLU A 32 -6.68 -4.52 -8.13
N ASN A 33 -7.00 -3.22 -8.07
CA ASN A 33 -7.06 -2.46 -6.82
C ASN A 33 -8.14 -2.99 -5.86
N HIS A 34 -9.26 -3.47 -6.41
CA HIS A 34 -10.34 -4.05 -5.59
C HIS A 34 -10.01 -5.46 -5.13
N LEU A 35 -9.29 -6.24 -5.96
CA LEU A 35 -8.78 -7.55 -5.59
C LEU A 35 -7.76 -7.44 -4.45
N GLU A 36 -6.84 -6.48 -4.53
CA GLU A 36 -5.84 -6.23 -3.49
C GLU A 36 -6.50 -5.84 -2.16
N ASP A 37 -7.38 -4.84 -2.15
CA ASP A 37 -8.11 -4.43 -0.94
C ASP A 37 -8.91 -5.59 -0.35
N ALA A 38 -9.65 -6.34 -1.18
CA ALA A 38 -10.40 -7.50 -0.72
C ALA A 38 -9.49 -8.64 -0.20
N ALA A 39 -8.31 -8.80 -0.77
CA ALA A 39 -7.36 -9.82 -0.37
C ALA A 39 -6.84 -9.60 1.07
N PHE A 40 -6.75 -8.33 1.50
CA PHE A 40 -6.47 -7.93 2.88
C PHE A 40 -7.72 -7.79 3.76
N GLY A 41 -8.90 -8.18 3.27
CA GLY A 41 -10.15 -8.11 4.04
C GLY A 41 -10.83 -6.74 4.01
N GLY A 42 -10.41 -5.86 3.10
CA GLY A 42 -11.00 -4.55 2.88
C GLY A 42 -12.47 -4.62 2.44
N ILE A 43 -13.34 -3.95 3.20
CA ILE A 43 -14.78 -3.95 2.98
C ILE A 43 -15.14 -3.26 1.64
N SER A 44 -14.37 -2.23 1.25
CA SER A 44 -14.60 -1.48 0.01
C SER A 44 -14.40 -2.36 -1.22
N GLY A 45 -13.27 -3.07 -1.29
CA GLY A 45 -12.89 -4.00 -2.34
C GLY A 45 -13.91 -5.13 -2.44
N ILE A 46 -14.26 -5.76 -1.32
CA ILE A 46 -15.30 -6.81 -1.29
C ILE A 46 -16.62 -6.30 -1.87
N ASN A 47 -17.05 -5.10 -1.48
CA ASN A 47 -18.30 -4.51 -1.98
C ASN A 47 -18.23 -4.19 -3.47
N LYS A 48 -17.12 -3.65 -3.96
CA LYS A 48 -16.93 -3.35 -5.39
C LYS A 48 -16.85 -4.63 -6.23
N LEU A 49 -16.17 -5.67 -5.75
CA LEU A 49 -16.12 -6.98 -6.40
C LEU A 49 -17.49 -7.66 -6.45
N ARG A 50 -18.31 -7.54 -5.40
CA ARG A 50 -19.68 -8.08 -5.37
C ARG A 50 -20.62 -7.40 -6.37
N LYS A 51 -20.45 -6.10 -6.60
CA LYS A 51 -21.26 -5.30 -7.53
C LYS A 51 -20.75 -5.35 -8.97
N SER A 52 -19.50 -5.75 -9.15
CA SER A 52 -18.84 -5.81 -10.46
C SER A 52 -19.59 -6.75 -11.41
N PRO A 53 -19.74 -6.40 -12.70
CA PRO A 53 -20.38 -7.22 -13.71
C PRO A 53 -19.56 -8.47 -14.08
N TYR A 54 -18.42 -8.70 -13.40
CA TYR A 54 -17.58 -9.87 -13.58
C TYR A 54 -18.42 -11.13 -13.30
N LYS A 55 -18.84 -11.80 -14.38
CA LYS A 55 -19.71 -12.99 -14.35
C LYS A 55 -19.03 -14.23 -13.74
N GLY A 56 -17.75 -14.15 -13.39
CA GLY A 56 -17.00 -15.24 -12.77
C GLY A 56 -16.99 -15.13 -11.25
N LYS A 57 -17.17 -16.27 -10.56
CA LYS A 57 -16.77 -16.38 -9.15
C LYS A 57 -15.27 -16.07 -9.08
N ILE A 58 -14.88 -15.10 -8.26
CA ILE A 58 -13.46 -14.84 -7.98
C ILE A 58 -12.94 -16.07 -7.24
N SER A 59 -11.98 -16.75 -7.86
CA SER A 59 -11.41 -17.96 -7.29
C SER A 59 -10.41 -17.61 -6.20
N GLN A 60 -10.14 -18.57 -5.32
CA GLN A 60 -9.16 -18.39 -4.24
C GLN A 60 -7.77 -18.07 -4.82
N GLU A 61 -7.42 -18.69 -5.94
CA GLU A 61 -6.13 -18.51 -6.63
C GLU A 61 -5.93 -17.07 -7.13
N VAL A 62 -7.02 -16.39 -7.51
CA VAL A 62 -6.97 -14.97 -7.92
C VAL A 62 -6.68 -14.08 -6.71
N LEU A 63 -7.32 -14.34 -5.57
CA LEU A 63 -7.05 -13.59 -4.34
C LEU A 63 -5.64 -13.84 -3.81
N ASP A 64 -5.16 -15.08 -3.85
CA ASP A 64 -3.81 -15.42 -3.39
C ASP A 64 -2.74 -14.77 -4.28
N ARG A 65 -2.98 -14.69 -5.59
CA ARG A 65 -2.11 -13.93 -6.50
C ARG A 65 -2.11 -12.43 -6.17
N ALA A 66 -3.27 -11.85 -5.88
CA ALA A 66 -3.37 -10.45 -5.47
C ALA A 66 -2.58 -10.19 -4.17
N ARG A 67 -2.69 -11.07 -3.16
CA ARG A 67 -1.88 -10.99 -1.93
C ARG A 67 -0.39 -11.05 -2.22
N LEU A 68 0.04 -11.99 -3.06
CA LEU A 68 1.46 -12.16 -3.39
C LEU A 68 2.01 -10.92 -4.10
N ASN A 69 1.24 -10.35 -5.04
CA ASN A 69 1.63 -9.12 -5.73
C ASN A 69 1.76 -7.95 -4.76
N ALA A 70 0.76 -7.76 -3.89
CA ALA A 70 0.80 -6.70 -2.88
C ALA A 70 1.98 -6.86 -1.91
N LYS A 71 2.25 -8.09 -1.48
CA LYS A 71 3.43 -8.40 -0.65
C LYS A 71 4.74 -8.01 -1.36
N ASN A 72 4.89 -8.36 -2.64
CA ASN A 72 6.09 -8.01 -3.40
C ASN A 72 6.25 -6.48 -3.54
N ILE A 73 5.15 -5.75 -3.72
CA ILE A 73 5.17 -4.28 -3.77
C ILE A 73 5.58 -3.71 -2.41
N GLY A 74 5.05 -4.26 -1.31
CA GLY A 74 5.45 -3.91 0.06
C GLY A 74 6.95 -4.05 0.27
N ILE A 75 7.50 -5.22 -0.06
CA ILE A 75 8.95 -5.49 0.07
C ILE A 75 9.78 -4.48 -0.75
N LEU A 76 9.41 -4.20 -1.99
CA LEU A 76 10.11 -3.22 -2.81
C LEU A 76 10.03 -1.81 -2.21
N GLY A 77 8.91 -1.45 -1.59
CA GLY A 77 8.76 -0.19 -0.87
C GLY A 77 9.69 -0.10 0.34
N GLU A 78 9.75 -1.15 1.15
CA GLU A 78 10.68 -1.23 2.28
C GLU A 78 12.14 -1.14 1.83
N GLU A 79 12.51 -1.83 0.74
CA GLU A 79 13.85 -1.75 0.14
C GLU A 79 14.19 -0.32 -0.29
N LEU A 80 13.25 0.39 -0.92
CA LEU A 80 13.42 1.80 -1.29
C LEU A 80 13.61 2.71 -0.07
N VAL A 81 12.82 2.49 0.99
CA VAL A 81 12.97 3.25 2.23
C VAL A 81 14.30 2.95 2.91
N ASN A 82 14.77 1.70 2.92
CA ASN A 82 16.09 1.38 3.44
C ASN A 82 17.19 2.15 2.70
N ILE A 83 17.17 2.15 1.36
CA ILE A 83 18.12 2.93 0.56
C ILE A 83 18.04 4.41 0.91
N TYR A 84 16.83 4.96 1.06
CA TYR A 84 16.63 6.35 1.47
C TYR A 84 17.22 6.64 2.85
N LEU A 85 16.97 5.79 3.84
CA LEU A 85 17.51 5.94 5.20
C LEU A 85 19.05 5.89 5.21
N GLU A 86 19.66 5.02 4.39
CA GLU A 86 21.11 5.01 4.18
C GLU A 86 21.63 6.36 3.65
N THR A 87 20.90 7.01 2.75
CA THR A 87 21.32 8.31 2.17
C THR A 87 21.26 9.48 3.15
N ILE A 88 20.38 9.41 4.15
CA ILE A 88 20.19 10.48 5.13
C ILE A 88 20.84 10.17 6.49
N LEU A 89 21.50 9.02 6.62
CA LEU A 89 22.29 8.66 7.78
C LEU A 89 23.42 9.68 7.96
N ASP A 90 23.71 10.02 9.21
CA ASP A 90 24.64 11.08 9.61
C ASP A 90 24.24 12.52 9.24
N GLU A 91 23.41 12.72 8.22
CA GLU A 91 22.88 14.04 7.84
C GLU A 91 21.63 14.42 8.64
N SER A 92 20.60 13.56 8.63
CA SER A 92 19.27 13.84 9.22
C SER A 92 18.92 12.90 10.37
N ILE A 93 19.47 11.69 10.39
CA ILE A 93 19.29 10.71 11.47
C ILE A 93 20.64 10.30 12.04
N SER A 94 20.67 9.83 13.29
CA SER A 94 21.87 9.34 13.95
C SER A 94 22.05 7.82 13.75
N ASP A 95 20.95 7.08 13.69
CA ASP A 95 20.97 5.63 13.47
C ASP A 95 19.61 5.13 12.94
N TYR A 96 19.58 3.91 12.40
CA TYR A 96 18.33 3.21 12.09
C TYR A 96 18.49 1.68 12.06
N SER A 97 17.36 0.97 12.16
CA SER A 97 17.30 -0.49 12.08
C SER A 97 16.07 -0.96 11.31
N TRP A 98 16.25 -1.94 10.42
CA TRP A 98 15.16 -2.63 9.72
C TRP A 98 14.64 -3.80 10.56
N ILE A 99 13.58 -3.53 11.31
CA ILE A 99 13.02 -4.42 12.31
C ILE A 99 12.21 -5.55 11.67
N SER A 100 11.31 -5.25 10.72
CA SER A 100 10.46 -6.28 10.08
C SER A 100 11.25 -7.36 9.33
N LYS A 101 12.47 -7.03 8.85
CA LYS A 101 13.40 -7.97 8.22
C LYS A 101 13.91 -9.08 9.15
N THR A 102 14.01 -8.79 10.45
CA THR A 102 14.49 -9.75 11.46
C THR A 102 13.37 -10.26 12.36
N ASN A 103 12.27 -9.49 12.47
CA ASN A 103 11.09 -9.81 13.26
C ASN A 103 9.82 -9.64 12.42
N ALA A 104 9.40 -10.71 11.74
CA ALA A 104 8.24 -10.70 10.84
C ALA A 104 6.88 -10.44 11.53
N ILE A 105 6.82 -10.42 12.87
CA ILE A 105 5.61 -10.07 13.64
C ILE A 105 5.65 -8.63 14.20
N SER A 106 6.69 -7.86 13.86
CA SER A 106 6.80 -6.45 14.24
C SER A 106 5.59 -5.64 13.73
N PRO A 107 5.04 -4.69 14.52
CA PRO A 107 3.99 -3.78 14.07
C PRO A 107 4.51 -2.60 13.23
N TYR A 108 5.79 -2.58 12.88
CA TYR A 108 6.43 -1.54 12.07
C TYR A 108 7.68 -2.11 11.37
N ASP A 109 8.12 -1.43 10.33
CA ASP A 109 9.21 -1.88 9.48
C ASP A 109 10.58 -1.43 9.98
N PHE A 110 10.69 -0.16 10.37
CA PHE A 110 11.95 0.43 10.81
C PHE A 110 11.80 1.13 12.15
N THR A 111 12.93 1.25 12.84
CA THR A 111 13.11 2.24 13.90
C THR A 111 14.26 3.15 13.49
N ILE A 112 14.06 4.46 13.62
CA ILE A 112 15.11 5.46 13.43
C ILE A 112 15.38 6.19 14.75
N ILE A 113 16.59 6.74 14.87
CA ILE A 113 16.95 7.68 15.92
C ILE A 113 17.23 9.03 15.25
N GLU A 114 16.44 10.04 15.57
CA GLU A 114 16.66 11.41 15.09
C GLU A 114 17.89 12.03 15.80
N LYS A 115 18.41 13.15 15.28
CA LYS A 115 19.60 13.82 15.84
C LYS A 115 19.43 14.32 17.28
N ASP A 116 18.20 14.49 17.73
CA ASP A 116 17.87 14.88 19.10
C ASP A 116 17.62 13.68 20.03
N GLU A 117 18.01 12.47 19.59
CA GLU A 117 17.83 11.19 20.27
C GLU A 117 16.36 10.74 20.36
N THR A 118 15.44 11.37 19.61
CA THR A 118 14.06 10.90 19.50
C THR A 118 14.01 9.59 18.73
N LEU A 119 13.38 8.58 19.32
CA LEU A 119 13.11 7.30 18.67
C LEU A 119 11.78 7.37 17.91
N VAL A 120 11.80 6.95 16.65
CA VAL A 120 10.63 6.96 15.76
C VAL A 120 10.48 5.59 15.10
N ASN A 121 9.29 5.01 15.23
CA ASN A 121 8.89 3.80 14.53
C ASN A 121 8.30 4.19 13.17
N ILE A 122 8.71 3.51 12.11
CA ILE A 122 8.26 3.77 10.74
C ILE A 122 7.65 2.51 10.17
N ASP A 123 6.49 2.65 9.55
CA ASP A 123 5.83 1.60 8.78
C ASP A 123 5.61 2.06 7.33
N VAL A 124 5.99 1.20 6.39
CA VAL A 124 6.06 1.51 4.96
C VAL A 124 4.85 0.95 4.26
N LYS A 125 4.04 1.84 3.68
CA LYS A 125 2.89 1.47 2.85
C LYS A 125 3.19 1.78 1.39
N ALA A 126 3.55 0.74 0.65
CA ALA A 126 3.73 0.82 -0.79
C ALA A 126 2.47 0.39 -1.53
N THR A 127 2.00 1.24 -2.44
CA THR A 127 0.82 0.94 -3.27
C THR A 127 1.15 1.14 -4.74
N LYS A 128 0.61 0.28 -5.60
CA LYS A 128 0.52 0.62 -7.02
C LYS A 128 -0.51 1.73 -7.21
N ASN A 129 -0.23 2.62 -8.15
CA ASN A 129 -1.06 3.77 -8.53
C ASN A 129 -1.08 4.91 -7.48
N CYS A 130 -2.04 5.82 -7.67
CA CYS A 130 -2.10 7.14 -7.08
C CYS A 130 -2.21 7.16 -5.55
N PHE A 131 -1.79 8.29 -4.98
CA PHE A 131 -1.80 8.58 -3.56
C PHE A 131 -3.21 8.54 -2.92
N GLU A 132 -4.29 8.62 -3.68
CA GLU A 132 -5.66 8.58 -3.15
C GLU A 132 -6.12 7.16 -2.81
N ASN A 133 -5.37 6.13 -3.20
CA ASN A 133 -5.72 4.75 -2.88
C ASN A 133 -5.76 4.53 -1.36
N CYS A 134 -6.66 3.65 -0.90
CA CYS A 134 -6.66 3.25 0.49
C CYS A 134 -5.38 2.47 0.79
N ILE A 135 -4.81 2.70 1.98
CA ILE A 135 -3.76 1.86 2.55
C ILE A 135 -4.39 0.95 3.59
N HIS A 136 -3.92 -0.28 3.68
CA HIS A 136 -4.30 -1.21 4.73
C HIS A 136 -3.41 -0.97 5.94
N VAL A 137 -4.01 -0.71 7.10
CA VAL A 137 -3.32 -0.67 8.40
C VAL A 137 -3.80 -1.85 9.23
N SER A 138 -2.87 -2.69 9.67
CA SER A 138 -3.20 -3.88 10.46
C SER A 138 -3.64 -3.51 11.88
N PHE A 139 -4.35 -4.44 12.54
CA PHE A 139 -4.76 -4.22 13.93
C PHE A 139 -3.56 -4.07 14.88
N ASN A 140 -2.45 -4.76 14.61
CA ASN A 140 -1.24 -4.67 15.43
C ASN A 140 -0.56 -3.30 15.28
N GLU A 141 -0.51 -2.77 14.05
CA GLU A 141 -0.05 -1.41 13.77
C GLU A 141 -0.91 -0.37 14.51
N LEU A 142 -2.24 -0.52 14.47
CA LEU A 142 -3.16 0.38 15.20
C LEU A 142 -2.95 0.33 16.72
N LEU A 143 -2.71 -0.85 17.29
CA LEU A 143 -2.42 -0.98 18.71
C LEU A 143 -1.08 -0.33 19.09
N CYS A 144 -0.05 -0.50 18.26
CA CYS A 144 1.24 0.14 18.42
C CYS A 144 1.08 1.68 18.42
N MET A 145 0.40 2.23 17.41
CA MET A 145 0.09 3.67 17.32
C MET A 145 -0.69 4.21 18.53
N LEU A 146 -1.52 3.38 19.17
CA LEU A 146 -2.36 3.80 20.30
C LEU A 146 -1.66 3.70 21.66
N HIS A 147 -0.82 2.68 21.84
CA HIS A 147 -0.33 2.28 23.16
C HIS A 147 1.16 2.52 23.40
N GLU A 148 1.97 2.60 22.35
CA GLU A 148 3.40 2.90 22.48
C GLU A 148 3.61 4.40 22.68
N GLN A 149 4.73 4.76 23.33
CA GLN A 149 5.02 6.17 23.66
C GLN A 149 5.80 6.85 22.54
N GLU A 150 6.46 6.04 21.73
CA GLU A 150 7.31 6.41 20.62
C GLU A 150 6.46 6.97 19.48
N ARG A 151 7.02 7.94 18.75
CA ARG A 151 6.38 8.49 17.56
C ARG A 151 6.26 7.38 16.50
N TYR A 152 5.11 7.31 15.84
CA TYR A 152 4.84 6.35 14.79
C TYR A 152 4.52 7.07 13.48
N ASP A 153 5.37 6.88 12.48
CA ASP A 153 5.27 7.50 11.16
C ASP A 153 4.89 6.49 10.08
N LEU A 154 3.99 6.91 9.18
CA LEU A 154 3.61 6.12 8.01
C LEU A 154 4.31 6.67 6.77
N TYR A 155 5.22 5.88 6.20
CA TYR A 155 5.94 6.22 4.99
C TYR A 155 5.19 5.65 3.79
N ARG A 156 4.65 6.54 2.96
CA ARG A 156 3.85 6.13 1.81
C ARG A 156 4.64 6.21 0.52
N ILE A 157 4.79 5.07 -0.15
CA ILE A 157 5.45 4.94 -1.45
C ILE A 157 4.40 4.68 -2.52
N TYR A 158 4.39 5.49 -3.58
CA TYR A 158 3.39 5.45 -4.64
C TYR A 158 3.99 5.90 -5.97
N GLU A 159 3.32 5.54 -7.08
CA GLU A 159 3.66 5.94 -8.46
C GLU A 159 2.43 6.47 -9.22
#